data_AF-A0A6S7AMK4-F1
#
_entry.id   AF-A0A6S7AMK4-F1
#
_cell.length_a   1.000
_cell.length_b   1.000
_cell.length_c   1.000
_cell.angle_alpha   90.00
_cell.angle_beta   90.00
_cell.angle_gamma   90.00
#
_symmetry.space_group_name_H-M   'P 1'
#
loop_
_entity.id
_entity.type
_entity.pdbx_description
1 polymer ?
#
loop_
_entity_poly.entity_id
_entity_poly.type
_entity_poly.pdbx_seq_one_letter_code
_entity_poly.pdbx_strand_id
1 'polypeptide(L)'
;MGGLAARFDCAGKGRTVTFTANYFSPLPPAVDTRKDPILSLESVPSETAADPALAASPATVGSAVAPTAADPLAAALRTSPTAGRALKFCTWAIYIGLWLMAISVRRYSPSMDASPAATVGYGLGAAIALAIPPAVVIGVLSLFKRLRTPRSRTRIAFGVGLALVATFVTVSAMGAYQRVQKDTAYAEIRHAGELMRTAMYAVDHPTGDVPDIDPTPKARGAYGQIERGVKLMLGQRLAQYRAYMKELDEVRLSELFIANRLARDRGLVESRLILEQSQRIVQKYSQQNQKLLADVPVIIRSLDLTEQQKNQMIEGALKSRATQRATLTRNWDIERQTLAEFEKMINLLDDNRRSWRAEHDEIVFDQDALLTRFQAHQLTVRRLTDERTRLELQQFDNLTSDLR
;
A
#
# COMPACT_ATOMS: atom_id res chain seq x y z
N MET A 1 -15.06 -4.51 -6.52
CA MET A 1 -16.03 -5.37 -5.82
C MET A 1 -16.33 -6.50 -6.78
N GLY A 2 -15.85 -7.73 -6.57
CA GLY A 2 -16.22 -8.82 -7.50
C GLY A 2 -17.75 -8.89 -7.66
N GLY A 3 -18.24 -9.10 -8.89
CA GLY A 3 -19.65 -8.91 -9.22
C GLY A 3 -20.19 -9.87 -10.23
N LEU A 4 -21.49 -9.76 -10.49
CA LEU A 4 -22.14 -10.49 -11.57
C LEU A 4 -21.57 -10.00 -12.92
N ALA A 5 -20.56 -10.69 -13.43
CA ALA A 5 -20.24 -10.63 -14.84
C ALA A 5 -20.99 -11.77 -15.53
N ALA A 6 -21.66 -11.48 -16.64
CA ALA A 6 -22.20 -12.52 -17.50
C ALA A 6 -21.48 -12.43 -18.84
N ARG A 7 -20.78 -13.51 -19.21
CA ARG A 7 -20.19 -13.62 -20.54
C ARG A 7 -21.24 -14.17 -21.49
N PHE A 8 -21.40 -13.50 -22.61
CA PHE A 8 -22.33 -13.90 -23.65
C PHE A 8 -21.53 -14.08 -24.93
N ASP A 9 -21.22 -15.31 -25.30
CA ASP A 9 -20.55 -15.60 -26.56
C ASP A 9 -21.63 -15.76 -27.64
N CYS A 10 -21.76 -14.75 -28.49
CA CYS A 10 -22.56 -14.88 -29.71
C CYS A 10 -21.66 -15.50 -30.79
N ALA A 11 -21.49 -16.82 -30.78
CA ALA A 11 -20.84 -17.51 -31.88
C ALA A 11 -21.79 -17.48 -33.09
N GLY A 12 -21.63 -16.45 -33.92
CA GLY A 12 -22.49 -16.19 -35.07
C GLY A 12 -22.37 -17.26 -36.15
N LYS A 13 -23.32 -18.20 -36.16
CA LYS A 13 -23.89 -18.88 -37.34
C LYS A 13 -25.27 -19.47 -36.96
N GLY A 14 -26.30 -18.63 -36.81
CA GLY A 14 -27.70 -19.09 -36.63
C GLY A 14 -28.54 -18.31 -35.61
N ARG A 15 -29.77 -18.80 -35.35
CA ARG A 15 -30.74 -18.26 -34.36
C ARG A 15 -30.49 -18.79 -32.93
N THR A 16 -29.24 -19.06 -32.59
CA THR A 16 -28.86 -19.69 -31.32
C THR A 16 -28.14 -18.70 -30.41
N VAL A 17 -28.25 -18.92 -29.10
CA VAL A 17 -27.54 -18.16 -28.08
C VAL A 17 -26.93 -19.13 -27.09
N THR A 18 -25.61 -19.18 -27.05
CA THR A 18 -24.86 -19.86 -26.01
C THR A 18 -24.78 -18.94 -24.79
N PHE A 19 -25.14 -19.48 -23.63
CA PHE A 19 -24.98 -18.77 -22.37
C PHE A 19 -23.93 -19.47 -21.52
N THR A 20 -22.82 -18.78 -21.30
CA THR A 20 -21.83 -19.20 -20.33
C THR A 20 -21.84 -18.15 -19.22
N ALA A 21 -22.62 -18.37 -18.16
CA ALA A 21 -22.46 -17.57 -16.94
C ALA A 21 -21.14 -17.94 -16.27
N ASN A 22 -20.04 -17.46 -16.84
CA ASN A 22 -18.87 -17.21 -16.04
C ASN A 22 -19.16 -15.91 -15.29
N TYR A 23 -19.30 -16.00 -13.96
CA TYR A 23 -19.41 -14.86 -13.02
C TYR A 23 -18.21 -13.92 -13.06
N PHE A 24 -17.29 -14.16 -13.98
CA PHE A 24 -15.98 -13.57 -14.06
C PHE A 24 -15.70 -13.23 -15.53
N SER A 25 -15.80 -11.94 -15.85
CA SER A 25 -15.17 -11.42 -17.07
C SER A 25 -13.68 -11.25 -16.80
N PRO A 26 -12.78 -11.73 -17.67
CA PRO A 26 -11.37 -11.41 -17.58
C PRO A 26 -11.18 -9.90 -17.78
N LEU A 27 -10.39 -9.27 -16.91
CA LEU A 27 -9.79 -7.97 -17.21
C LEU A 27 -9.01 -8.10 -18.54
N PRO A 28 -8.98 -7.05 -19.39
CA PRO A 28 -7.99 -6.98 -20.46
C PRO A 28 -6.58 -7.15 -19.85
N PRO A 29 -5.64 -7.80 -20.56
CA PRO A 29 -4.29 -8.03 -20.04
C PRO A 29 -3.70 -6.71 -19.55
N ALA A 30 -3.14 -6.75 -18.34
CA ALA A 30 -2.52 -5.60 -17.71
C ALA A 30 -1.58 -4.91 -18.72
N VAL A 31 -1.80 -3.62 -18.97
CA VAL A 31 -0.84 -2.79 -19.69
C VAL A 31 0.45 -2.85 -18.89
N ASP A 32 1.46 -3.50 -19.47
CA ASP A 32 2.79 -3.61 -18.91
C ASP A 32 3.36 -2.19 -18.74
N THR A 33 3.36 -1.71 -17.50
CA THR A 33 3.91 -0.42 -17.13
C THR A 33 5.41 -0.50 -16.82
N ARG A 34 6.10 -1.60 -17.20
CA ARG A 34 7.56 -1.58 -17.40
C ARG A 34 7.94 -0.77 -18.63
N LYS A 35 7.76 0.54 -18.55
CA LYS A 35 8.60 1.50 -19.28
C LYS A 35 9.00 2.57 -18.30
N ASP A 36 10.14 2.32 -17.67
CA ASP A 36 10.93 3.32 -16.98
C ASP A 36 11.24 4.48 -17.94
N PRO A 37 11.04 5.74 -17.52
CA PRO A 37 11.83 6.84 -18.03
C PRO A 37 12.96 7.11 -17.04
N ILE A 38 14.12 6.55 -17.37
CA ILE A 38 15.42 7.23 -17.48
C ILE A 38 15.58 8.48 -16.59
N LEU A 39 16.44 8.37 -15.58
CA LEU A 39 17.43 9.42 -15.30
C LEU A 39 18.80 8.76 -15.20
N SER A 40 19.50 8.79 -16.32
CA SER A 40 20.93 8.58 -16.45
C SER A 40 21.69 9.64 -15.65
N LEU A 41 22.69 9.22 -14.88
CA LEU A 41 23.87 10.06 -14.63
C LEU A 41 25.11 9.21 -14.86
N GLU A 42 25.80 9.65 -15.88
CA GLU A 42 27.07 9.20 -16.44
C GLU A 42 28.23 9.69 -15.58
N SER A 43 29.19 8.81 -15.28
CA SER A 43 30.63 8.98 -15.60
C SER A 43 31.53 8.02 -14.80
N VAL A 44 32.53 7.54 -15.54
CA VAL A 44 33.60 6.54 -15.31
C VAL A 44 34.92 7.30 -14.97
N PRO A 45 36.12 6.73 -14.76
CA PRO A 45 36.64 5.49 -14.11
C PRO A 45 37.66 5.78 -12.97
N SER A 46 38.15 4.73 -12.26
CA SER A 46 39.61 4.55 -12.09
C SER A 46 39.99 3.16 -11.55
N GLU A 47 40.80 2.52 -12.38
CA GLU A 47 41.85 1.51 -12.18
C GLU A 47 42.55 1.52 -10.79
N THR A 48 42.87 0.34 -10.26
CA THR A 48 44.25 -0.18 -10.03
C THR A 48 44.36 -1.08 -8.77
N ALA A 49 44.61 -2.37 -9.06
CA ALA A 49 45.55 -3.31 -8.44
C ALA A 49 45.43 -3.83 -6.98
N ALA A 50 45.54 -5.17 -6.95
CA ALA A 50 46.47 -6.00 -6.17
C ALA A 50 46.08 -6.50 -4.76
N ASP A 51 45.84 -7.81 -4.76
CA ASP A 51 46.04 -8.81 -3.72
C ASP A 51 47.41 -8.67 -2.99
N PRO A 52 47.55 -9.18 -1.74
CA PRO A 52 48.02 -10.57 -1.64
C PRO A 52 47.56 -11.37 -0.41
N ALA A 53 47.51 -12.69 -0.61
CA ALA A 53 47.42 -13.73 0.41
C ALA A 53 48.78 -14.43 0.66
N LEU A 54 48.91 -14.93 1.89
CA LEU A 54 49.96 -15.72 2.55
C LEU A 54 50.71 -16.79 1.72
N ALA A 55 52.02 -16.96 1.99
CA ALA A 55 52.66 -18.28 2.14
C ALA A 55 54.04 -18.24 2.89
N ALA A 56 54.11 -19.04 3.96
CA ALA A 56 55.18 -19.85 4.57
C ALA A 56 56.72 -19.61 4.38
N SER A 57 57.41 -19.44 5.54
CA SER A 57 58.52 -20.26 6.14
C SER A 57 59.94 -20.37 5.48
N PRO A 58 61.00 -20.91 6.15
CA PRO A 58 61.94 -20.18 7.03
C PRO A 58 63.47 -20.38 6.72
N ALA A 59 64.30 -19.75 7.58
CA ALA A 59 65.72 -19.99 7.92
C ALA A 59 66.83 -19.36 7.03
N THR A 60 67.71 -18.54 7.64
CA THR A 60 69.10 -18.89 8.03
C THR A 60 69.91 -17.68 8.54
N VAL A 61 70.60 -17.93 9.66
CA VAL A 61 71.77 -17.33 10.34
C VAL A 61 72.59 -16.24 9.62
N GLY A 62 72.96 -15.18 10.37
CA GLY A 62 74.07 -14.29 10.05
C GLY A 62 74.33 -13.24 11.15
N SER A 63 75.38 -13.44 11.94
CA SER A 63 75.88 -12.56 13.02
C SER A 63 76.68 -11.37 12.49
N ALA A 64 76.55 -10.17 13.08
CA ALA A 64 77.68 -9.31 13.50
C ALA A 64 77.27 -7.85 13.86
N VAL A 65 77.63 -7.47 15.10
CA VAL A 65 78.29 -6.21 15.52
C VAL A 65 77.52 -4.87 15.46
N ALA A 66 77.40 -4.25 16.64
CA ALA A 66 76.87 -2.91 16.92
C ALA A 66 77.81 -1.77 16.44
N PRO A 67 77.34 -0.51 16.33
CA PRO A 67 77.31 0.33 17.52
C PRO A 67 76.07 1.25 17.65
N THR A 68 75.70 1.47 18.91
CA THR A 68 75.05 2.65 19.49
C THR A 68 74.74 3.82 18.55
N ALA A 69 73.45 4.05 18.30
CA ALA A 69 72.92 5.35 17.90
C ALA A 69 71.57 5.59 18.60
N ALA A 70 71.38 6.82 19.05
CA ALA A 70 70.36 7.26 19.98
C ALA A 70 68.92 7.03 19.49
N ASP A 71 68.09 6.71 20.48
CA ASP A 71 66.68 6.36 20.46
C ASP A 71 65.77 7.47 19.86
N PRO A 72 65.29 7.34 18.59
CA PRO A 72 64.37 8.31 17.99
C PRO A 72 62.94 8.19 18.55
N LEU A 73 62.64 7.13 19.31
CA LEU A 73 61.32 6.87 19.87
C LEU A 73 61.05 7.75 21.11
N ALA A 74 62.09 8.14 21.85
CA ALA A 74 62.00 9.09 22.95
C ALA A 74 61.77 10.55 22.50
N ALA A 75 62.13 10.89 21.25
CA ALA A 75 61.90 12.21 20.66
C ALA A 75 60.48 12.38 20.08
N ALA A 76 59.90 11.31 19.51
CA ALA A 76 58.55 11.33 18.97
C ALA A 76 57.45 11.42 20.06
N LEU A 77 57.74 10.99 21.29
CA LEU A 77 56.80 11.02 22.42
C LEU A 77 56.83 12.33 23.23
N ARG A 78 57.69 13.30 22.87
CA ARG A 78 57.86 14.57 23.62
C ARG A 78 57.31 15.82 22.94
N THR A 79 56.74 15.74 21.74
CA THR A 79 56.03 16.89 21.17
C THR A 79 54.64 16.98 21.76
N SER A 80 54.51 17.74 22.84
CA SER A 80 53.20 18.19 23.32
C SER A 80 52.43 18.78 22.14
N PRO A 81 51.19 18.31 21.85
CA PRO A 81 50.42 18.84 20.74
C PRO A 81 50.29 20.34 20.93
N THR A 82 50.87 21.10 19.98
CA THR A 82 50.76 22.55 19.96
C THR A 82 49.28 22.89 19.97
N ALA A 83 48.85 23.60 21.02
CA ALA A 83 47.44 23.85 21.32
C ALA A 83 46.62 24.40 20.12
N GLY A 84 47.30 24.99 19.13
CA GLY A 84 46.71 25.48 17.88
C GLY A 84 46.16 24.41 16.93
N ARG A 85 46.78 23.22 16.80
CA ARG A 85 46.25 22.17 15.88
C ARG A 85 45.00 21.50 16.45
N ALA A 86 45.00 21.22 17.75
CA ALA A 86 43.83 20.69 18.45
C ALA A 86 42.66 21.68 18.43
N LEU A 87 42.93 22.98 18.58
CA LEU A 87 41.89 24.01 18.48
C LEU A 87 41.28 24.07 17.08
N LYS A 88 42.11 24.04 16.03
CA LYS A 88 41.66 24.01 14.62
C LYS A 88 40.81 22.77 14.30
N PHE A 89 41.21 21.61 14.79
CA PHE A 89 40.45 20.37 14.61
C PHE A 89 39.10 20.44 15.32
N CYS A 90 39.05 20.96 16.56
CA CYS A 90 37.80 21.16 17.28
C CYS A 90 36.86 22.17 16.59
N THR A 91 37.37 23.29 16.08
CA THR A 91 36.52 24.23 15.31
C THR A 91 35.99 23.61 14.03
N TRP A 92 36.81 22.80 13.33
CA TRP A 92 36.36 22.06 12.15
C TRP A 92 35.28 21.02 12.48
N ALA A 93 35.44 20.27 13.57
CA ALA A 93 34.45 19.29 14.02
C ALA A 93 33.11 19.97 14.42
N ILE A 94 33.16 21.13 15.08
CA ILE A 94 31.96 21.92 15.39
C ILE A 94 31.31 22.41 14.09
N TYR A 95 32.09 22.93 13.14
CA TYR A 95 31.57 23.40 11.86
C TYR A 95 30.92 22.28 11.05
N ILE A 96 31.55 21.09 10.97
CA ILE A 96 30.96 19.90 10.34
C ILE A 96 29.67 19.51 11.07
N GLY A 97 29.69 19.46 12.40
CA GLY A 97 28.52 19.13 13.20
C GLY A 97 27.36 20.07 12.91
N LEU A 98 27.61 21.38 12.85
CA LEU A 98 26.63 22.42 12.55
C LEU A 98 26.12 22.32 11.10
N TRP A 99 27.00 22.00 10.15
CA TRP A 99 26.64 21.78 8.74
C TRP A 99 25.79 20.53 8.54
N LEU A 100 26.14 19.41 9.19
CA LEU A 100 25.33 18.18 9.17
C LEU A 100 23.97 18.42 9.82
N MET A 101 23.92 19.20 10.92
CA MET A 101 22.67 19.65 11.56
C MET A 101 21.80 20.45 10.59
N ALA A 102 22.37 21.43 9.88
CA ALA A 102 21.67 22.22 8.88
C ALA A 102 21.16 21.39 7.69
N ILE A 103 21.96 20.43 7.19
CA ILE A 103 21.55 19.50 6.13
C ILE A 103 20.39 18.62 6.60
N SER A 104 20.43 18.10 7.83
CA SER A 104 19.36 17.24 8.32
C SER A 104 18.07 17.98 8.56
N VAL A 105 18.12 19.19 9.13
CA VAL A 105 16.92 20.05 9.26
C VAL A 105 16.31 20.30 7.87
N ARG A 106 17.14 20.55 6.86
CA ARG A 106 16.66 20.73 5.47
C ARG A 106 16.03 19.47 4.88
N ARG A 107 16.50 18.27 5.24
CA ARG A 107 15.95 16.97 4.79
C ARG A 107 14.76 16.48 5.62
N TYR A 108 14.53 17.06 6.80
CA TYR A 108 13.47 16.66 7.72
C TYR A 108 12.23 17.53 7.67
N SER A 109 12.23 18.60 6.87
CA SER A 109 11.02 19.34 6.53
C SER A 109 9.99 18.35 5.97
N PRO A 110 8.92 18.04 6.73
CA PRO A 110 7.92 17.09 6.27
C PRO A 110 7.18 17.69 5.08
N SER A 111 7.12 16.95 3.99
CA SER A 111 6.33 17.26 2.79
C SER A 111 4.83 17.03 3.04
N MET A 112 4.29 17.58 4.13
CA MET A 112 2.85 17.70 4.33
C MET A 112 2.52 19.17 4.18
N ASP A 113 1.84 19.54 3.08
CA ASP A 113 1.00 20.72 2.73
C ASP A 113 0.94 21.96 3.65
N ALA A 114 1.97 22.20 4.44
CA ALA A 114 2.16 23.38 5.24
C ALA A 114 2.86 24.38 4.34
N SER A 115 2.29 25.57 4.23
CA SER A 115 2.86 26.68 3.48
C SER A 115 4.38 26.78 3.73
N PRO A 116 5.19 27.13 2.72
CA PRO A 116 6.65 27.18 2.84
C PRO A 116 7.14 28.03 4.04
N ALA A 117 6.31 28.97 4.52
CA ALA A 117 6.54 29.73 5.74
C ALA A 117 6.50 28.89 7.03
N ALA A 118 5.61 27.91 7.13
CA ALA A 118 5.46 27.05 8.32
C ALA A 118 6.58 25.99 8.44
N THR A 119 7.06 25.47 7.31
CA THR A 119 8.19 24.52 7.26
C THR A 119 9.50 25.20 7.65
N VAL A 120 9.72 26.43 7.18
CA VAL A 120 10.88 27.25 7.58
C VAL A 120 10.79 27.60 9.07
N GLY A 121 9.60 27.93 9.58
CA GLY A 121 9.37 28.23 11.00
C GLY A 121 9.67 27.06 11.94
N TYR A 122 9.27 25.83 11.58
CA TYR A 122 9.55 24.64 12.38
C TYR A 122 11.03 24.25 12.34
N GLY A 123 11.68 24.36 11.18
CA GLY A 123 13.11 24.10 11.03
C GLY A 123 13.98 25.09 11.81
N LEU A 124 13.67 26.38 11.73
CA LEU A 124 14.32 27.42 12.54
C LEU A 124 14.03 27.24 14.03
N GLY A 125 12.79 26.95 14.40
CA GLY A 125 12.39 26.73 15.80
C GLY A 125 13.11 25.56 16.44
N ALA A 126 13.21 24.43 15.74
CA ALA A 126 13.93 23.24 16.23
C ALA A 126 15.44 23.48 16.30
N ALA A 127 16.03 24.14 15.29
CA ALA A 127 17.46 24.48 15.29
C ALA A 127 17.81 25.47 16.42
N ILE A 128 16.98 26.48 16.65
CA ILE A 128 17.13 27.43 17.77
C ILE A 128 16.97 26.72 19.11
N ALA A 129 15.93 25.89 19.27
CA ALA A 129 15.69 25.12 20.49
C ALA A 129 16.84 24.16 20.83
N LEU A 130 17.51 23.58 19.82
CA LEU A 130 18.69 22.74 20.01
C LEU A 130 19.98 23.54 20.21
N ALA A 131 20.06 24.79 19.74
CA ALA A 131 21.22 25.66 19.91
C ALA A 131 21.23 26.42 21.25
N ILE A 132 20.05 26.66 21.85
CA ILE A 132 19.91 27.39 23.12
C ILE A 132 20.62 26.67 24.29
N PRO A 133 20.41 25.37 24.57
CA PRO A 133 21.06 24.70 25.70
C PRO A 133 22.59 24.70 25.62
N PRO A 134 23.24 24.40 24.47
CA PRO A 134 24.68 24.57 24.31
C PRO A 134 25.14 26.01 24.54
N ALA A 135 24.43 27.00 23.99
CA ALA A 135 24.79 28.42 24.15
C ALA A 135 24.68 28.89 25.61
N VAL A 136 23.65 28.43 26.32
CA VAL A 136 23.46 28.70 27.76
C VAL A 136 24.56 28.02 28.59
N VAL A 137 24.88 26.75 28.30
CA VAL A 137 25.97 26.04 28.99
C VAL A 137 27.31 26.73 28.75
N ILE A 138 27.61 27.14 27.52
CA ILE A 138 28.82 27.91 27.18
C ILE A 138 28.82 29.27 27.90
N GLY A 139 27.68 29.98 27.92
CA GLY A 139 27.51 31.26 28.60
C GLY A 139 27.76 31.16 30.11
N VAL A 140 27.12 30.19 30.77
CA VAL A 140 27.25 29.94 32.22
C VAL A 140 28.67 29.50 32.58
N LEU A 141 29.29 28.61 31.79
CA LEU A 141 30.68 28.18 32.02
C LEU A 141 31.70 29.29 31.74
N SER A 142 31.37 30.28 30.90
CA SER A 142 32.24 31.44 30.62
C SER A 142 32.33 32.45 31.77
N LEU A 143 31.31 32.49 32.64
CA LEU A 143 31.23 33.38 33.81
C LEU A 143 32.14 32.90 34.96
N PHE A 144 32.42 31.60 35.05
CA PHE A 144 33.33 31.06 36.06
C PHE A 144 34.80 31.30 35.68
N LYS A 145 35.47 32.26 36.36
CA LYS A 145 36.91 32.58 36.17
C LYS A 145 37.83 31.35 36.21
N ARG A 146 37.49 30.33 36.99
CA ARG A 146 38.27 29.08 37.14
C ARG A 146 38.27 28.19 35.89
N LEU A 147 37.32 28.39 34.97
CA LEU A 147 37.18 27.64 33.71
C LEU A 147 37.72 28.39 32.48
N ARG A 148 38.33 29.58 32.66
CA ARG A 148 38.92 30.37 31.57
C ARG A 148 40.24 29.84 31.01
N THR A 149 40.84 28.81 31.61
CA THR A 149 42.08 28.25 31.06
C THR A 149 41.84 27.68 29.65
N PRO A 150 42.77 27.87 28.70
CA PRO A 150 42.58 27.43 27.31
C PRO A 150 42.35 25.92 27.21
N ARG A 151 42.89 25.12 28.14
CA ARG A 151 42.67 23.67 28.23
C ARG A 151 41.26 23.28 28.70
N SER A 152 40.63 24.03 29.60
CA SER A 152 39.26 23.73 30.02
C SER A 152 38.24 24.08 28.94
N ARG A 153 38.49 25.17 28.19
CA ARG A 153 37.63 25.56 27.05
C ARG A 153 37.61 24.52 25.94
N THR A 154 38.75 23.92 25.59
CA THR A 154 38.79 22.87 24.56
C THR A 154 38.08 21.59 24.99
N ARG A 155 38.20 21.19 26.26
CA ARG A 155 37.49 20.01 26.81
C ARG A 155 35.98 20.22 26.83
N ILE A 156 35.51 21.40 27.22
CA ILE A 156 34.08 21.75 27.22
C ILE A 156 33.53 21.78 25.79
N ALA A 157 34.23 22.44 24.86
CA ALA A 157 33.81 22.52 23.45
C ALA A 157 33.74 21.13 22.81
N PHE A 158 34.70 20.25 23.11
CA PHE A 158 34.70 18.86 22.67
C PHE A 158 33.52 18.07 23.25
N GLY A 159 33.25 18.20 24.56
CA GLY A 159 32.11 17.55 25.20
C GLY A 159 30.75 17.97 24.63
N VAL A 160 30.57 19.28 24.38
CA VAL A 160 29.35 19.82 23.74
C VAL A 160 29.23 19.33 22.30
N GLY A 161 30.34 19.33 21.53
CA GLY A 161 30.36 18.79 20.17
C GLY A 161 29.97 17.32 20.12
N LEU A 162 30.51 16.50 21.02
CA LEU A 162 30.18 15.07 21.13
C LEU A 162 28.70 14.86 21.48
N ALA A 163 28.17 15.64 22.43
CA ALA A 163 26.76 15.56 22.82
C ALA A 163 25.82 15.94 21.67
N LEU A 164 26.15 16.97 20.89
CA LEU A 164 25.38 17.36 19.71
C LEU A 164 25.42 16.27 18.63
N VAL A 165 26.59 15.69 18.36
CA VAL A 165 26.71 14.57 17.42
C VAL A 165 25.90 13.36 17.89
N ALA A 166 25.97 13.00 19.17
CA ALA A 166 25.18 11.90 19.74
C ALA A 166 23.67 12.16 19.59
N THR A 167 23.22 13.37 19.91
CA THR A 167 21.81 13.77 19.75
C THR A 167 21.38 13.68 18.29
N PHE A 168 22.20 14.19 17.38
CA PHE A 168 21.95 14.13 15.94
C PHE A 168 21.86 12.69 15.42
N VAL A 169 22.77 11.81 15.84
CA VAL A 169 22.75 10.39 15.49
C VAL A 169 21.48 9.73 16.02
N THR A 170 21.07 10.01 17.26
CA THR A 170 19.83 9.44 17.82
C THR A 170 18.57 9.90 17.09
N VAL A 171 18.45 11.20 16.77
CA VAL A 171 17.30 11.73 16.02
C VAL A 171 17.27 11.17 14.60
N SER A 172 18.42 11.11 13.93
CA SER A 172 18.53 10.56 12.58
C SER A 172 18.21 9.07 12.54
N ALA A 173 18.69 8.31 13.53
CA ALA A 173 18.40 6.87 13.66
C ALA A 173 16.91 6.63 13.92
N MET A 174 16.27 7.43 14.79
CA MET A 174 14.83 7.36 15.04
C MET A 174 14.02 7.66 13.78
N GLY A 175 14.48 8.58 12.95
CA GLY A 175 13.93 8.87 11.62
C GLY A 175 14.00 7.73 10.63
N ALA A 176 15.20 7.19 10.47
CA ALA A 176 15.42 6.04 9.60
C ALA A 176 14.53 4.87 10.04
N TYR A 177 14.43 4.62 11.36
CA TYR A 177 13.55 3.62 11.91
C TYR A 177 12.08 3.88 11.56
N GLN A 178 11.56 5.09 11.75
CA GLN A 178 10.17 5.43 11.39
C GLN A 178 9.87 5.26 9.90
N ARG A 179 10.81 5.63 9.02
CA ARG A 179 10.65 5.44 7.56
C ARG A 179 10.57 3.96 7.21
N VAL A 180 11.49 3.14 7.75
CA VAL A 180 11.46 1.69 7.54
C VAL A 180 10.15 1.08 8.03
N GLN A 181 9.64 1.49 9.20
CA GLN A 181 8.36 1.00 9.71
C GLN A 181 7.16 1.44 8.86
N LYS A 182 7.17 2.68 8.35
CA LYS A 182 6.16 3.20 7.42
C LYS A 182 6.16 2.40 6.12
N ASP A 183 7.33 2.19 5.52
CA ASP A 183 7.49 1.49 4.25
C ASP A 183 7.06 0.01 4.39
N THR A 184 7.42 -0.62 5.51
CA THR A 184 6.98 -1.98 5.85
C THR A 184 5.46 -2.07 5.97
N ALA A 185 4.84 -1.16 6.72
CA ALA A 185 3.39 -1.14 6.88
C ALA A 185 2.66 -0.94 5.54
N TYR A 186 3.15 -0.03 4.69
CA TYR A 186 2.54 0.24 3.39
C TYR A 186 2.75 -0.90 2.39
N ALA A 187 3.90 -1.57 2.41
CA ALA A 187 4.12 -2.76 1.60
C ALA A 187 3.15 -3.88 1.98
N GLU A 188 2.93 -4.10 3.28
CA GLU A 188 2.00 -5.12 3.78
C GLU A 188 0.53 -4.78 3.51
N ILE A 189 0.15 -3.50 3.62
CA ILE A 189 -1.19 -3.03 3.22
C ILE A 189 -1.40 -3.25 1.71
N ARG A 190 -0.40 -2.94 0.89
CA ARG A 190 -0.47 -3.16 -0.57
C ARG A 190 -0.63 -4.64 -0.90
N HIS A 191 0.17 -5.50 -0.26
CA HIS A 191 0.07 -6.95 -0.40
C HIS A 191 -1.32 -7.47 0.01
N ALA A 192 -1.88 -6.99 1.13
CA ALA A 192 -3.25 -7.36 1.53
C ALA A 192 -4.30 -6.87 0.52
N GLY A 193 -4.11 -5.68 -0.05
CA GLY A 193 -4.95 -5.14 -1.12
C GLY A 193 -4.85 -5.96 -2.42
N GLU A 194 -3.65 -6.43 -2.76
CA GLU A 194 -3.41 -7.33 -3.90
C GLU A 194 -4.05 -8.71 -3.67
N LEU A 195 -3.98 -9.29 -2.47
CA LEU A 195 -4.70 -10.53 -2.14
C LEU A 195 -6.21 -10.36 -2.30
N MET A 196 -6.78 -9.26 -1.79
CA MET A 196 -8.19 -8.94 -1.98
C MET A 196 -8.53 -8.75 -3.46
N ARG A 197 -7.64 -8.12 -4.24
CA ARG A 197 -7.78 -7.98 -5.69
C ARG A 197 -7.80 -9.36 -6.35
N THR A 198 -6.82 -10.19 -6.08
CA THR A 198 -6.73 -11.55 -6.63
C THR A 198 -7.99 -12.35 -6.27
N ALA A 199 -8.49 -12.27 -5.04
CA ALA A 199 -9.74 -12.95 -4.66
C ALA A 199 -10.97 -12.45 -5.43
N MET A 200 -11.02 -11.15 -5.76
CA MET A 200 -12.15 -10.57 -6.50
C MET A 200 -12.08 -10.79 -8.01
N TYR A 201 -10.90 -11.06 -8.57
CA TYR A 201 -10.66 -11.13 -10.01
C TYR A 201 -10.08 -12.46 -10.50
N ALA A 202 -9.81 -13.42 -9.62
CA ALA A 202 -9.38 -14.74 -10.04
C ALA A 202 -10.49 -15.40 -10.87
N VAL A 203 -10.27 -15.46 -12.18
CA VAL A 203 -11.22 -15.98 -13.18
C VAL A 203 -11.50 -17.47 -12.97
N ASP A 204 -10.53 -18.19 -12.39
CA ASP A 204 -10.52 -19.65 -12.34
C ASP A 204 -10.43 -20.26 -10.92
N HIS A 205 -10.40 -19.43 -9.86
CA HIS A 205 -10.24 -19.96 -8.51
C HIS A 205 -11.58 -19.96 -7.77
N PRO A 206 -12.09 -21.12 -7.30
CA PRO A 206 -13.16 -21.11 -6.31
C PRO A 206 -12.74 -20.20 -5.16
N THR A 207 -13.69 -19.46 -4.60
CA THR A 207 -13.48 -18.42 -3.58
C THR A 207 -12.67 -18.87 -2.35
N GLY A 208 -12.44 -20.17 -2.17
CA GLY A 208 -11.61 -20.78 -1.13
C GLY A 208 -10.09 -20.77 -1.35
N ASP A 209 -9.57 -20.50 -2.56
CA ASP A 209 -8.14 -20.68 -2.84
C ASP A 209 -7.25 -19.47 -2.49
N VAL A 210 -7.84 -18.29 -2.27
CA VAL A 210 -7.07 -17.14 -1.78
C VAL A 210 -6.93 -17.25 -0.27
N PRO A 211 -5.73 -17.12 0.32
CA PRO A 211 -5.56 -17.17 1.76
C PRO A 211 -6.29 -16.03 2.48
N ASP A 212 -6.61 -16.24 3.75
CA ASP A 212 -7.10 -15.16 4.61
C ASP A 212 -6.04 -14.08 4.83
N ILE A 213 -6.50 -12.84 5.00
CA ILE A 213 -5.62 -11.73 5.36
C ILE A 213 -5.30 -11.87 6.84
N ASP A 214 -4.05 -12.27 7.14
CA ASP A 214 -3.54 -12.29 8.52
C ASP A 214 -3.56 -10.86 9.10
N PRO A 215 -4.31 -10.60 10.19
CA PRO A 215 -4.38 -9.28 10.81
C PRO A 215 -3.12 -8.92 11.61
N THR A 216 -2.17 -9.83 11.76
CA THR A 216 -0.93 -9.61 12.52
C THR A 216 -0.05 -8.58 11.81
N PRO A 217 0.29 -7.45 12.46
CA PRO A 217 1.12 -6.43 11.84
C PRO A 217 2.59 -6.86 11.81
N LYS A 218 3.27 -6.58 10.70
CA LYS A 218 4.73 -6.75 10.60
C LYS A 218 5.49 -5.49 11.01
N ALA A 219 4.90 -4.31 10.81
CA ALA A 219 5.43 -3.07 11.32
C ALA A 219 5.19 -2.94 12.83
N ARG A 220 6.00 -2.10 13.49
CA ARG A 220 5.96 -1.82 14.93
C ARG A 220 5.46 -0.41 15.22
N GLY A 221 5.01 -0.19 16.44
CA GLY A 221 4.51 1.12 16.91
C GLY A 221 3.24 1.54 16.18
N ALA A 222 3.08 2.86 15.97
CA ALA A 222 1.87 3.42 15.36
C ALA A 222 1.59 2.88 13.94
N TYR A 223 2.64 2.71 13.12
CA TYR A 223 2.48 2.14 11.77
C TYR A 223 2.02 0.68 11.77
N GLY A 224 2.45 -0.11 12.76
CA GLY A 224 1.93 -1.47 12.96
C GLY A 224 0.44 -1.49 13.31
N GLN A 225 -0.03 -0.54 14.13
CA GLN A 225 -1.46 -0.45 14.44
C GLN A 225 -2.30 0.02 13.25
N ILE A 226 -1.77 0.94 12.43
CA ILE A 226 -2.38 1.34 11.16
C ILE A 226 -2.47 0.13 10.21
N GLU A 227 -1.37 -0.61 10.05
CA GLU A 227 -1.33 -1.84 9.25
C GLU A 227 -2.40 -2.84 9.71
N ARG A 228 -2.46 -3.12 11.02
CA ARG A 228 -3.46 -4.00 11.63
C ARG A 228 -4.88 -3.53 11.34
N GLY A 229 -5.17 -2.24 11.53
CA GLY A 229 -6.50 -1.68 11.29
C GLY A 229 -6.96 -1.84 9.84
N VAL A 230 -6.06 -1.57 8.89
CA VAL A 230 -6.35 -1.74 7.45
C VAL A 230 -6.50 -3.21 7.09
N LYS A 231 -5.62 -4.10 7.57
CA LYS A 231 -5.72 -5.55 7.35
C LYS A 231 -7.02 -6.13 7.91
N LEU A 232 -7.47 -5.70 9.09
CA LEU A 232 -8.76 -6.10 9.65
C LEU A 232 -9.93 -5.69 8.74
N MET A 233 -9.93 -4.45 8.24
CA MET A 233 -10.97 -3.96 7.32
C MET A 233 -10.98 -4.74 6.00
N LEU A 234 -9.81 -4.97 5.41
CA LEU A 234 -9.67 -5.74 4.16
C LEU A 234 -10.09 -7.20 4.38
N GLY A 235 -9.68 -7.81 5.49
CA GLY A 235 -10.05 -9.18 5.85
C GLY A 235 -11.56 -9.34 6.03
N GLN A 236 -12.21 -8.43 6.75
CA GLN A 236 -13.67 -8.45 6.91
C GLN A 236 -14.40 -8.30 5.56
N ARG A 237 -13.90 -7.41 4.69
CA ARG A 237 -14.45 -7.26 3.33
C ARG A 237 -14.28 -8.51 2.49
N LEU A 238 -13.11 -9.14 2.56
CA LEU A 238 -12.81 -10.35 1.82
C LEU A 238 -13.72 -11.49 2.27
N ALA A 239 -13.89 -11.67 3.59
CA ALA A 239 -14.82 -12.63 4.16
C ALA A 239 -16.28 -12.39 3.71
N GLN A 240 -16.74 -11.13 3.73
CA GLN A 240 -18.07 -10.77 3.22
C GLN A 240 -18.23 -11.08 1.73
N TYR A 241 -17.20 -10.81 0.92
CA TYR A 241 -17.23 -11.12 -0.51
C TYR A 241 -17.31 -12.63 -0.76
N ARG A 242 -16.51 -13.44 -0.06
CA ARG A 242 -16.58 -14.90 -0.19
C ARG A 242 -17.95 -15.45 0.21
N ALA A 243 -18.49 -14.96 1.32
CA ALA A 243 -19.82 -15.37 1.78
C ALA A 243 -20.92 -14.97 0.78
N TYR A 244 -20.83 -13.78 0.19
CA TYR A 244 -21.72 -13.32 -0.88
C TYR A 244 -21.67 -14.27 -2.09
N MET A 245 -20.47 -14.56 -2.59
CA MET A 245 -20.30 -15.45 -3.74
C MET A 245 -20.79 -16.87 -3.44
N LYS A 246 -20.53 -17.37 -2.24
CA LYS A 246 -21.02 -18.68 -1.80
C LYS A 246 -22.55 -18.74 -1.78
N GLU A 247 -23.21 -17.73 -1.20
CA GLU A 247 -24.68 -17.68 -1.17
C GLU A 247 -25.27 -17.57 -2.58
N LEU A 248 -24.63 -16.85 -3.51
CA LEU A 248 -25.06 -16.79 -4.91
C LEU A 248 -24.91 -18.13 -5.66
N ASP A 249 -23.85 -18.87 -5.36
CA ASP A 249 -23.62 -20.22 -5.91
C ASP A 249 -24.63 -21.23 -5.33
N GLU A 250 -24.91 -21.16 -4.03
CA GLU A 250 -25.91 -22.01 -3.35
C GLU A 250 -27.33 -21.83 -3.92
N VAL A 251 -27.71 -20.62 -4.33
CA VAL A 251 -28.98 -20.37 -5.03
C VAL A 251 -28.93 -20.69 -6.52
N ARG A 252 -27.81 -21.24 -7.01
CA ARG A 252 -27.61 -21.66 -8.41
C ARG A 252 -27.88 -20.55 -9.42
N LEU A 253 -27.51 -19.31 -9.07
CA LEU A 253 -27.61 -18.19 -10.01
C LEU A 253 -26.81 -18.49 -11.27
N SER A 254 -25.69 -19.23 -11.15
CA SER A 254 -24.86 -19.67 -12.27
C SER A 254 -25.55 -20.52 -13.30
N GLU A 255 -26.52 -21.28 -12.85
CA GLU A 255 -27.27 -22.13 -13.73
C GLU A 255 -28.40 -21.37 -14.42
N LEU A 256 -28.71 -20.11 -14.04
CA LEU A 256 -29.94 -19.39 -14.38
C LEU A 256 -30.36 -19.48 -15.86
N PHE A 257 -29.42 -19.48 -16.80
CA PHE A 257 -29.73 -19.61 -18.23
C PHE A 257 -29.19 -20.89 -18.90
N ILE A 258 -28.99 -21.97 -18.14
CA ILE A 258 -28.75 -23.31 -18.72
C ILE A 258 -30.00 -23.72 -19.51
N ALA A 259 -29.86 -23.86 -20.83
CA ALA A 259 -30.99 -24.05 -21.74
C ALA A 259 -31.80 -25.31 -21.40
N ASN A 260 -31.10 -26.41 -21.12
CA ASN A 260 -31.74 -27.68 -20.76
C ASN A 260 -32.55 -27.60 -19.46
N ARG A 261 -32.11 -26.81 -18.47
CA ARG A 261 -32.87 -26.58 -17.24
C ARG A 261 -34.10 -25.73 -17.52
N LEU A 262 -33.92 -24.61 -18.21
CA LEU A 262 -35.00 -23.71 -18.59
C LEU A 262 -36.11 -24.43 -19.37
N ALA A 263 -35.76 -25.34 -20.28
CA ALA A 263 -36.72 -26.13 -21.04
C ALA A 263 -37.53 -27.14 -20.19
N ARG A 264 -37.01 -27.55 -19.02
CA ARG A 264 -37.69 -28.42 -18.06
C ARG A 264 -38.49 -27.65 -17.01
N ASP A 265 -38.07 -26.42 -16.71
CA ASP A 265 -38.73 -25.51 -15.77
C ASP A 265 -40.07 -25.01 -16.34
N ARG A 266 -41.18 -25.60 -15.89
CA ARG A 266 -42.53 -25.25 -16.36
C ARG A 266 -42.95 -23.90 -15.76
N GLY A 267 -43.26 -22.93 -16.61
CA GLY A 267 -43.62 -21.57 -16.17
C GLY A 267 -42.45 -20.77 -15.59
N LEU A 268 -41.22 -21.25 -15.82
CA LEU A 268 -39.98 -20.67 -15.32
C LEU A 268 -40.00 -20.33 -13.81
N VAL A 269 -40.67 -21.17 -13.02
CA VAL A 269 -40.90 -20.94 -11.59
C VAL A 269 -39.61 -21.08 -10.80
N GLU A 270 -38.80 -22.11 -11.10
CA GLU A 270 -37.48 -22.28 -10.47
C GLU A 270 -36.58 -21.09 -10.79
N SER A 271 -36.58 -20.64 -12.04
CA SER A 271 -35.78 -19.50 -12.50
C SER A 271 -36.18 -18.18 -11.82
N ARG A 272 -37.48 -17.95 -11.60
CA ARG A 272 -37.99 -16.81 -10.83
C ARG A 272 -37.58 -16.89 -9.35
N LEU A 273 -37.63 -18.08 -8.75
CA LEU A 273 -37.21 -18.29 -7.37
C LEU A 273 -35.70 -18.02 -7.19
N ILE A 274 -34.86 -18.49 -8.11
CA ILE A 274 -33.41 -18.20 -8.13
C ILE A 274 -33.17 -16.69 -8.14
N LEU A 275 -33.89 -15.95 -9.00
CA LEU A 275 -33.78 -14.50 -9.10
C LEU A 275 -34.24 -13.79 -7.82
N GLU A 276 -35.39 -14.19 -7.26
CA GLU A 276 -35.90 -13.61 -6.02
C GLU A 276 -34.91 -13.81 -4.85
N GLN A 277 -34.37 -15.02 -4.70
CA GLN A 277 -33.36 -15.32 -3.68
C GLN A 277 -32.08 -14.51 -3.90
N SER A 278 -31.62 -14.40 -5.15
CA SER A 278 -30.45 -13.60 -5.53
C SER A 278 -30.64 -12.11 -5.21
N GLN A 279 -31.83 -11.56 -5.47
CA GLN A 279 -32.16 -10.18 -5.12
C GLN A 279 -32.09 -9.94 -3.60
N ARG A 280 -32.60 -10.89 -2.80
CA ARG A 280 -32.51 -10.83 -1.32
C ARG A 280 -31.05 -10.88 -0.85
N ILE A 281 -30.21 -11.73 -1.45
CA ILE A 281 -28.77 -11.82 -1.16
C ILE A 281 -28.08 -10.50 -1.48
N VAL A 282 -28.29 -9.94 -2.67
CA VAL A 282 -27.73 -8.63 -3.07
C VAL A 282 -28.16 -7.53 -2.10
N GLN A 283 -29.42 -7.50 -1.69
CA GLN A 283 -29.92 -6.52 -0.71
C GLN A 283 -29.23 -6.68 0.66
N LYS A 284 -29.14 -7.91 1.17
CA LYS A 284 -28.46 -8.24 2.43
C LYS A 284 -27.02 -7.75 2.43
N TYR A 285 -26.23 -8.11 1.41
CA TYR A 285 -24.81 -7.75 1.35
C TYR A 285 -24.59 -6.27 1.03
N SER A 286 -25.52 -5.61 0.31
CA SER A 286 -25.49 -4.16 0.13
C SER A 286 -25.63 -3.43 1.47
N GLN A 287 -26.57 -3.85 2.33
CA GLN A 287 -26.74 -3.28 3.67
C GLN A 287 -25.56 -3.56 4.59
N GLN A 288 -25.03 -4.79 4.58
CA GLN A 288 -23.86 -5.16 5.39
C GLN A 288 -22.61 -4.35 5.00
N ASN A 289 -22.41 -4.08 3.71
CA ASN A 289 -21.29 -3.23 3.26
C ASN A 289 -21.45 -1.78 3.70
N GLN A 290 -22.67 -1.23 3.67
CA GLN A 290 -22.93 0.11 4.19
C GLN A 290 -22.67 0.20 5.69
N LYS A 291 -23.00 -0.85 6.44
CA LYS A 291 -22.70 -0.97 7.86
C LYS A 291 -21.18 -1.02 8.11
N LEU A 292 -20.43 -1.81 7.34
CA LEU A 292 -18.98 -1.89 7.46
C LEU A 292 -18.30 -0.51 7.28
N LEU A 293 -18.76 0.29 6.31
CA LEU A 293 -18.29 1.69 6.17
C LEU A 293 -18.68 2.58 7.36
N ALA A 294 -19.83 2.34 7.98
CA ALA A 294 -20.27 3.08 9.17
C ALA A 294 -19.47 2.71 10.42
N ASP A 295 -18.96 1.47 10.49
CA ASP A 295 -18.22 0.92 11.62
C ASP A 295 -16.71 1.26 11.58
N VAL A 296 -16.21 1.88 10.49
CA VAL A 296 -14.79 2.29 10.37
C VAL A 296 -14.29 3.12 11.57
N PRO A 297 -15.03 4.14 12.09
CA PRO A 297 -14.59 4.87 13.28
C PRO A 297 -14.47 3.98 14.53
N VAL A 298 -15.28 2.92 14.65
CA VAL A 298 -15.22 1.96 15.75
C VAL A 298 -13.93 1.13 15.65
N ILE A 299 -13.60 0.67 14.44
CA ILE A 299 -12.33 -0.04 14.17
C ILE A 299 -11.14 0.85 14.53
N ILE A 300 -11.12 2.11 14.08
CA ILE A 300 -10.03 3.06 14.37
C ILE A 300 -9.88 3.29 15.88
N ARG A 301 -10.98 3.39 16.63
CA ARG A 301 -10.95 3.57 18.09
C ARG A 301 -10.36 2.38 18.84
N SER A 302 -10.48 1.17 18.28
CA SER A 302 -9.92 -0.05 18.86
C SER A 302 -8.40 -0.19 18.68
N LEU A 303 -7.79 0.63 17.83
CA LEU A 303 -6.35 0.60 17.59
C LEU A 303 -5.59 1.20 18.76
N ASP A 304 -4.42 0.64 19.07
CA ASP A 304 -3.53 1.14 20.13
C ASP A 304 -2.70 2.35 19.65
N LEU A 305 -3.41 3.44 19.35
CA LEU A 305 -2.89 4.70 18.85
C LEU A 305 -3.13 5.83 19.85
N THR A 306 -2.40 6.94 19.72
CA THR A 306 -2.70 8.13 20.51
C THR A 306 -4.07 8.70 20.11
N GLU A 307 -4.76 9.35 21.04
CA GLU A 307 -6.09 9.94 20.75
C GLU A 307 -6.04 10.97 19.61
N GLN A 308 -4.94 11.71 19.50
CA GLN A 308 -4.71 12.62 18.38
C GLN A 308 -4.65 11.87 17.03
N GLN A 309 -3.92 10.75 16.97
CA GLN A 309 -3.83 9.93 15.76
C GLN A 309 -5.18 9.30 15.40
N LYS A 310 -5.93 8.78 16.39
CA LYS A 310 -7.27 8.25 16.18
C LYS A 310 -8.20 9.31 15.59
N ASN A 311 -8.21 10.51 16.17
CA ASN A 311 -9.07 11.61 15.69
C ASN A 311 -8.72 12.04 14.26
N GLN A 312 -7.42 12.13 13.92
CA GLN A 312 -6.98 12.43 12.55
C GLN A 312 -7.43 11.34 11.55
N MET A 313 -7.30 10.06 11.92
CA MET A 313 -7.77 8.95 11.09
C MET A 313 -9.28 8.95 10.92
N ILE A 314 -10.05 9.21 11.99
CA ILE A 314 -11.51 9.32 11.93
C ILE A 314 -11.91 10.49 11.03
N GLU A 315 -11.26 11.64 11.14
CA GLU A 315 -11.53 12.79 10.28
C GLU A 315 -11.27 12.47 8.80
N GLY A 316 -10.13 11.82 8.50
CA GLY A 316 -9.82 11.36 7.15
C GLY A 316 -10.84 10.33 6.61
N ALA A 317 -11.27 9.40 7.47
CA ALA A 317 -12.31 8.43 7.13
C ALA A 317 -13.66 9.12 6.86
N LEU A 318 -14.04 10.11 7.67
CA LEU A 318 -15.29 10.87 7.47
C LEU A 318 -15.25 11.70 6.18
N LYS A 319 -14.12 12.33 5.86
CA LYS A 319 -13.92 13.09 4.60
C LYS A 319 -14.07 12.18 3.37
N SER A 320 -13.47 10.99 3.39
CA SER A 320 -13.55 10.03 2.28
C SER A 320 -14.87 9.25 2.21
N ARG A 321 -15.64 9.21 3.29
CA ARG A 321 -16.87 8.41 3.41
C ARG A 321 -17.93 8.73 2.36
N ALA A 322 -18.14 10.00 2.04
CA ALA A 322 -19.18 10.41 1.09
C ALA A 322 -18.91 9.83 -0.31
N THR A 323 -17.68 10.00 -0.80
CA THR A 323 -17.23 9.46 -2.08
C THR A 323 -17.26 7.93 -2.08
N GLN A 324 -16.73 7.29 -1.03
CA GLN A 324 -16.76 5.83 -0.90
C GLN A 324 -18.21 5.30 -0.92
N ARG A 325 -19.11 5.92 -0.15
CA ARG A 325 -20.53 5.53 -0.10
C ARG A 325 -21.20 5.68 -1.47
N ALA A 326 -20.95 6.77 -2.19
CA ALA A 326 -21.50 6.98 -3.53
C ALA A 326 -21.07 5.86 -4.48
N THR A 327 -19.77 5.52 -4.52
CA THR A 327 -19.29 4.45 -5.39
C THR A 327 -19.82 3.08 -4.99
N LEU A 328 -19.87 2.75 -3.69
CA LEU A 328 -20.46 1.47 -3.26
C LEU A 328 -21.95 1.39 -3.61
N THR A 329 -22.68 2.50 -3.45
CA THR A 329 -24.11 2.56 -3.79
C THR A 329 -24.28 2.29 -5.28
N ARG A 330 -23.48 2.93 -6.14
CA ARG A 330 -23.50 2.69 -7.59
C ARG A 330 -23.16 1.25 -7.96
N ASN A 331 -22.14 0.65 -7.34
CA ASN A 331 -21.79 -0.75 -7.60
C ASN A 331 -22.95 -1.70 -7.24
N TRP A 332 -23.63 -1.47 -6.12
CA TRP A 332 -24.80 -2.27 -5.74
C TRP A 332 -26.05 -1.98 -6.59
N ASP A 333 -26.20 -0.76 -7.10
CA ASP A 333 -27.25 -0.44 -8.07
C ASP A 333 -27.05 -1.20 -9.37
N ILE A 334 -25.80 -1.32 -9.85
CA ILE A 334 -25.45 -2.09 -11.05
C ILE A 334 -25.82 -3.58 -10.86
N GLU A 335 -25.55 -4.17 -9.69
CA GLU A 335 -25.96 -5.55 -9.39
C GLU A 335 -27.48 -5.73 -9.45
N ARG A 336 -28.23 -4.81 -8.84
CA ARG A 336 -29.70 -4.83 -8.87
C ARG A 336 -30.24 -4.70 -10.29
N GLN A 337 -29.67 -3.79 -11.08
CA GLN A 337 -30.06 -3.61 -12.48
C GLN A 337 -29.76 -4.85 -13.31
N THR A 338 -28.62 -5.51 -13.06
CA THR A 338 -28.25 -6.76 -13.74
C THR A 338 -29.27 -7.86 -13.46
N LEU A 339 -29.65 -8.07 -12.19
CA LEU A 339 -30.70 -9.04 -11.82
C LEU A 339 -32.06 -8.68 -12.42
N ALA A 340 -32.40 -7.39 -12.50
CA ALA A 340 -33.64 -6.93 -13.12
C ALA A 340 -33.65 -7.19 -14.65
N GLU A 341 -32.51 -7.06 -15.34
CA GLU A 341 -32.39 -7.44 -16.74
C GLU A 341 -32.51 -8.96 -16.93
N PHE A 342 -31.93 -9.77 -16.02
CA PHE A 342 -32.14 -11.22 -16.05
C PHE A 342 -33.61 -11.59 -15.86
N GLU A 343 -34.32 -10.92 -14.95
CA GLU A 343 -35.75 -11.12 -14.76
C GLU A 343 -36.55 -10.79 -16.03
N LYS A 344 -36.23 -9.70 -16.73
CA LYS A 344 -36.85 -9.37 -18.03
C LYS A 344 -36.58 -10.45 -19.07
N MET A 345 -35.37 -11.01 -19.11
CA MET A 345 -35.02 -12.12 -20.01
C MET A 345 -35.81 -13.38 -19.69
N ILE A 346 -35.93 -13.75 -18.41
CA ILE A 346 -36.75 -14.90 -17.98
C ILE A 346 -38.23 -14.68 -18.33
N ASN A 347 -38.79 -13.50 -18.03
CA ASN A 347 -40.18 -13.19 -18.38
C ASN A 347 -40.41 -13.23 -19.90
N LEU A 348 -39.47 -12.71 -20.69
CA LEU A 348 -39.54 -12.79 -22.15
C LEU A 348 -39.57 -14.25 -22.66
N LEU A 349 -38.80 -15.14 -22.04
CA LEU A 349 -38.82 -16.58 -22.35
C LEU A 349 -40.12 -17.26 -21.89
N ASP A 350 -40.64 -16.91 -20.72
CA ASP A 350 -41.90 -17.47 -20.19
C ASP A 350 -43.09 -17.10 -21.10
N ASP A 351 -43.21 -15.80 -21.44
CA ASP A 351 -44.27 -15.26 -22.28
C ASP A 351 -44.27 -15.87 -23.70
N ASN A 352 -43.12 -16.38 -24.16
CA ASN A 352 -42.92 -16.89 -25.52
C ASN A 352 -42.50 -18.37 -25.54
N ARG A 353 -43.00 -19.18 -24.60
CA ARG A 353 -42.57 -20.59 -24.40
C ARG A 353 -42.62 -21.49 -25.64
N ARG A 354 -43.46 -21.17 -26.65
CA ARG A 354 -43.58 -21.93 -27.91
C ARG A 354 -42.66 -21.45 -29.03
N SER A 355 -41.95 -20.35 -28.81
CA SER A 355 -41.13 -19.65 -29.82
C SER A 355 -39.63 -19.79 -29.55
N TRP A 356 -39.25 -20.68 -28.62
CA TRP A 356 -37.88 -21.06 -28.35
C TRP A 356 -37.80 -22.51 -27.86
N ARG A 357 -36.64 -23.13 -28.00
CA ARG A 357 -36.32 -24.47 -27.51
C ARG A 357 -34.88 -24.56 -27.01
N ALA A 358 -34.59 -25.57 -26.22
CA ALA A 358 -33.22 -25.92 -25.88
C ALA A 358 -32.67 -26.92 -26.92
N GLU A 359 -31.51 -26.62 -27.49
CA GLU A 359 -30.84 -27.48 -28.47
C GLU A 359 -29.33 -27.40 -28.22
N HIS A 360 -28.64 -28.53 -28.06
CA HIS A 360 -27.20 -28.58 -27.76
C HIS A 360 -26.74 -27.67 -26.60
N ASP A 361 -27.56 -27.55 -25.55
CA ASP A 361 -27.36 -26.66 -24.40
C ASP A 361 -27.44 -25.15 -24.71
N GLU A 362 -27.97 -24.80 -25.88
CA GLU A 362 -28.22 -23.42 -26.30
C GLU A 362 -29.72 -23.10 -26.32
N ILE A 363 -30.06 -21.82 -26.13
CA ILE A 363 -31.41 -21.32 -26.34
C ILE A 363 -31.55 -20.97 -27.81
N VAL A 364 -32.41 -21.70 -28.53
CA VAL A 364 -32.69 -21.49 -29.95
C VAL A 364 -34.04 -20.81 -30.10
N PHE A 365 -34.08 -19.68 -30.78
CA PHE A 365 -35.29 -18.90 -31.00
C PHE A 365 -35.88 -19.19 -32.39
N ASP A 366 -37.20 -19.35 -32.47
CA ASP A 366 -37.88 -19.57 -33.76
C ASP A 366 -38.20 -18.25 -34.48
N GLN A 367 -38.17 -17.13 -33.76
CA GLN A 367 -38.50 -15.80 -34.25
C GLN A 367 -37.35 -14.81 -34.04
N ASP A 368 -36.95 -14.12 -35.11
CA ASP A 368 -35.85 -13.14 -35.08
C ASP A 368 -36.18 -11.93 -34.19
N ALA A 369 -37.46 -11.53 -34.11
CA ALA A 369 -37.90 -10.46 -33.23
C ALA A 369 -37.70 -10.79 -31.73
N LEU A 370 -37.93 -12.04 -31.35
CA LEU A 370 -37.74 -12.51 -29.98
C LEU A 370 -36.25 -12.58 -29.61
N LEU A 371 -35.43 -13.11 -30.53
CA LEU A 371 -33.97 -13.10 -30.41
C LEU A 371 -33.43 -11.67 -30.22
N THR A 372 -33.89 -10.72 -31.04
CA THR A 372 -33.46 -9.31 -30.98
C THR A 372 -33.80 -8.69 -29.62
N ARG A 373 -35.01 -8.92 -29.10
CA ARG A 373 -35.42 -8.43 -27.77
C ARG A 373 -34.58 -9.05 -26.66
N PHE A 374 -34.31 -10.35 -26.74
CA PHE A 374 -33.46 -11.05 -25.76
C PHE A 374 -32.02 -10.51 -25.78
N GLN A 375 -31.44 -10.33 -26.98
CA GLN A 375 -30.11 -9.74 -27.16
C GLN A 375 -30.02 -8.29 -26.65
N ALA A 376 -31.08 -7.50 -26.75
CA ALA A 376 -31.10 -6.14 -26.21
C ALA A 376 -30.90 -6.12 -24.68
N HIS A 377 -31.49 -7.07 -23.96
CA HIS A 377 -31.27 -7.24 -22.52
C HIS A 377 -29.83 -7.72 -22.22
N GLN A 378 -29.31 -8.68 -22.99
CA GLN A 378 -27.91 -9.11 -22.85
C GLN A 378 -26.91 -7.96 -23.06
N LEU A 379 -27.13 -7.12 -24.07
CA LEU A 379 -26.30 -5.94 -24.33
C LEU A 379 -26.36 -4.95 -23.17
N THR A 380 -27.52 -4.79 -22.54
CA THR A 380 -27.67 -3.96 -21.34
C THR A 380 -26.85 -4.52 -20.18
N VAL A 381 -26.91 -5.84 -19.94
CA VAL A 381 -26.07 -6.50 -18.92
C VAL A 381 -24.58 -6.28 -19.20
N ARG A 382 -24.12 -6.45 -20.44
CA ARG A 382 -22.71 -6.20 -20.80
C ARG A 382 -22.28 -4.76 -20.50
N ARG A 383 -23.11 -3.77 -20.85
CA ARG A 383 -22.84 -2.35 -20.55
C ARG A 383 -22.74 -2.09 -19.05
N LEU A 384 -23.60 -2.71 -18.25
CA LEU A 384 -23.57 -2.63 -16.80
C LEU A 384 -22.27 -3.23 -16.23
N THR A 385 -21.84 -4.39 -16.73
CA THR A 385 -20.56 -5.02 -16.36
C THR A 385 -19.36 -4.14 -16.75
N ASP A 386 -19.38 -3.52 -17.93
CA ASP A 386 -18.32 -2.60 -18.38
C ASP A 386 -18.26 -1.35 -17.49
N GLU A 387 -19.41 -0.76 -17.15
CA GLU A 387 -19.47 0.38 -16.25
C GLU A 387 -18.88 0.05 -14.88
N ARG A 388 -19.22 -1.12 -14.34
CA ARG A 388 -18.67 -1.59 -13.07
C ARG A 388 -17.14 -1.70 -13.13
N THR A 389 -16.62 -2.32 -14.18
CA THR A 389 -15.17 -2.49 -14.37
C THR A 389 -14.47 -1.12 -14.41
N ARG A 390 -15.08 -0.12 -15.06
CA ARG A 390 -14.54 1.27 -15.07
C ARG A 390 -14.54 1.91 -13.68
N LEU A 391 -15.63 1.79 -12.92
CA LEU A 391 -15.71 2.33 -11.57
C LEU A 391 -14.64 1.72 -10.65
N GLU A 392 -14.36 0.43 -10.83
CA GLU A 392 -13.37 -0.29 -10.03
C GLU A 392 -11.93 0.09 -10.37
N LEU A 393 -11.63 0.27 -11.67
CA LEU A 393 -10.33 0.79 -12.11
C LEU A 393 -10.09 2.21 -11.56
N GLN A 394 -11.09 3.10 -11.64
CA GLN A 394 -11.00 4.45 -11.07
C GLN A 394 -10.76 4.44 -9.56
N GLN A 395 -11.42 3.54 -8.82
CA GLN A 395 -11.18 3.41 -7.37
C GLN A 395 -9.74 2.99 -7.06
N PHE A 396 -9.19 2.08 -7.84
CA PHE A 396 -7.83 1.60 -7.63
C PHE A 396 -6.77 2.66 -8.01
N ASP A 397 -6.97 3.36 -9.12
CA ASP A 397 -6.08 4.43 -9.55
C ASP A 397 -6.03 5.55 -8.50
N ASN A 398 -7.18 5.94 -7.94
CA ASN A 398 -7.26 6.93 -6.86
C ASN A 398 -6.58 6.44 -5.57
N LEU A 399 -6.74 5.15 -5.20
CA LEU A 399 -6.09 4.59 -4.01
C LEU A 399 -4.57 4.49 -4.18
N THR A 400 -4.08 4.22 -5.39
CA THR A 400 -2.65 4.09 -5.66
C THR A 400 -1.97 5.44 -5.87
N SER A 401 -2.67 6.46 -6.37
CA SER A 401 -2.15 7.83 -6.42
C SER A 401 -1.95 8.43 -5.04
N ASP A 402 -2.85 8.16 -4.08
CA ASP A 402 -2.75 8.66 -2.70
C ASP A 402 -1.63 7.96 -1.89
N LEU A 403 -1.13 6.82 -2.38
CA LEU A 403 -0.07 6.03 -1.75
C LEU A 403 1.32 6.27 -2.37
N ARG A 404 1.41 7.00 -3.49
CA ARG A 404 2.67 7.49 -4.09
C ARG A 404 3.00 8.86 -3.54
#